data_AF-A0A3D4LHU6-F1
#
_entry.id   AF-A0A3D4LHU6-F1
#
_cell.length_a   1.000
_cell.length_b   1.000
_cell.length_c   1.000
_cell.angle_alpha   90.00
_cell.angle_beta   90.00
_cell.angle_gamma   90.00
#
_symmetry.space_group_name_H-M   'P 1'
#
loop_
_entity.id
_entity.type
_entity.pdbx_description
1 polymer ?
#
loop_
_entity_poly.entity_id
_entity_poly.type
_entity_poly.pdbx_seq_one_letter_code
_entity_poly.pdbx_strand_id
1 'polypeptide(L)'
;LLARDYKYLNYRYNERPDINYVTVLAKLNEEIIGFAILHNAVANGSKMTSAVEFFTDPANERYIKTLSNGIAKYGYDNGLEYAVIGTGLYGEYRNALLKNGFMVTRKPPKNNMMIAHILSEKVTIDEITGHEKWHITQGDGETELDL
;
A
#
# COMPACT_ATOMS: atom_id res chain seq x y z
N LEU A 1 15.01 3.94 -11.89
CA LEU A 1 14.10 3.08 -11.10
C LEU A 1 14.92 1.97 -10.48
N LEU A 2 14.87 1.78 -9.16
CA LEU A 2 15.51 0.64 -8.50
C LEU A 2 14.50 -0.52 -8.53
N ALA A 3 14.77 -1.53 -9.35
CA ALA A 3 13.96 -2.75 -9.34
C ALA A 3 14.18 -3.46 -8.00
N ARG A 4 13.11 -3.67 -7.23
CA ARG A 4 13.17 -4.43 -5.97
C ARG A 4 13.02 -5.91 -6.31
N ASP A 5 14.07 -6.67 -6.06
CA ASP A 5 14.08 -8.11 -6.29
C ASP A 5 13.45 -8.87 -5.11
N TYR A 6 13.27 -10.18 -5.29
CA TYR A 6 12.73 -11.05 -4.25
C TYR A 6 13.54 -10.99 -2.96
N LYS A 7 14.88 -10.94 -3.06
CA LYS A 7 15.77 -10.90 -1.90
C LYS A 7 15.53 -9.65 -1.06
N TYR A 8 15.45 -8.49 -1.71
CA TYR A 8 15.14 -7.22 -1.06
C TYR A 8 13.76 -7.25 -0.39
N LEU A 9 12.72 -7.71 -1.09
CA LEU A 9 11.36 -7.73 -0.57
C LEU A 9 11.21 -8.69 0.61
N ASN A 10 11.86 -9.86 0.54
CA ASN A 10 11.86 -10.83 1.64
C ASN A 10 12.58 -10.26 2.87
N TYR A 11 13.74 -9.65 2.68
CA TYR A 11 14.44 -8.96 3.76
C TYR A 11 13.54 -7.87 4.37
N ARG A 12 12.98 -6.98 3.54
CA ARG A 12 12.19 -5.82 3.97
C ARG A 12 10.98 -6.23 4.80
N TYR A 13 10.20 -7.21 4.32
CA TYR A 13 8.88 -7.50 4.88
C TYR A 13 8.83 -8.72 5.79
N ASN A 14 9.82 -9.62 5.75
CA ASN A 14 9.82 -10.86 6.53
C ASN A 14 11.02 -11.03 7.48
N GLU A 15 12.18 -10.44 7.18
CA GLU A 15 13.42 -10.68 7.95
C GLU A 15 13.90 -9.44 8.75
N ARG A 16 13.38 -8.25 8.44
CA ARG A 16 13.82 -7.00 9.10
C ARG A 16 13.51 -7.08 10.61
N PRO A 17 14.51 -6.94 11.50
CA PRO A 17 14.33 -7.24 12.93
C PRO A 17 13.68 -6.11 13.74
N ASP A 18 13.68 -4.89 13.21
CA ASP A 18 13.27 -3.65 13.88
C ASP A 18 11.84 -3.21 13.52
N ILE A 19 11.26 -3.77 12.45
CA ILE A 19 9.88 -3.50 12.04
C ILE A 19 9.12 -4.80 11.90
N ASN A 20 8.00 -4.92 12.62
CA ASN A 20 7.12 -6.07 12.52
C ASN A 20 5.98 -5.78 11.54
N TYR A 21 6.17 -6.18 10.28
CA TYR A 21 5.12 -6.12 9.27
C TYR A 21 4.14 -7.29 9.41
N VAL A 22 2.87 -7.02 9.07
CA VAL A 22 1.85 -8.06 8.98
C VAL A 22 1.38 -8.18 7.54
N THR A 23 1.41 -9.39 7.01
CA THR A 23 0.90 -9.69 5.67
C THR A 23 -0.54 -10.17 5.74
N VAL A 24 -1.43 -9.51 5.00
CA VAL A 24 -2.81 -9.95 4.77
C VAL A 24 -2.94 -10.42 3.33
N LEU A 25 -3.47 -11.63 3.13
CA LEU A 25 -3.69 -12.22 1.81
C LEU A 25 -5.19 -12.32 1.52
N ALA A 26 -5.62 -11.88 0.34
CA ALA A 26 -6.93 -12.20 -0.20
C ALA A 26 -6.79 -13.43 -1.10
N LYS A 27 -7.63 -14.45 -0.85
CA LYS A 27 -7.63 -15.70 -1.61
C LYS A 27 -8.99 -15.98 -2.26
N LEU A 28 -8.96 -16.56 -3.45
CA LEU A 28 -10.12 -17.14 -4.12
C LEU A 28 -9.74 -18.54 -4.60
N ASN A 29 -10.39 -19.59 -4.07
CA ASN A 29 -10.09 -20.98 -4.42
C ASN A 29 -8.58 -21.32 -4.28
N GLU A 30 -7.97 -20.94 -3.15
CA GLU A 30 -6.52 -21.05 -2.86
C GLU A 30 -5.57 -20.18 -3.69
N GLU A 31 -6.03 -19.51 -4.74
CA GLU A 31 -5.24 -18.54 -5.49
C GLU A 31 -5.14 -17.21 -4.74
N ILE A 32 -3.94 -16.62 -4.68
CA ILE A 32 -3.72 -15.30 -4.11
C ILE A 32 -4.15 -14.25 -5.13
N ILE A 33 -5.25 -13.55 -4.83
CA ILE A 33 -5.84 -12.52 -5.70
C ILE A 33 -5.47 -11.09 -5.26
N GLY A 34 -4.85 -10.95 -4.10
CA GLY A 34 -4.35 -9.67 -3.59
C GLY A 34 -3.62 -9.83 -2.28
N PHE A 35 -2.84 -8.82 -1.91
CA PHE A 35 -2.12 -8.77 -0.65
C PHE A 35 -2.04 -7.34 -0.12
N ALA A 36 -1.87 -7.22 1.19
CA ALA A 36 -1.49 -5.99 1.84
C ALA A 36 -0.38 -6.26 2.84
N ILE A 37 0.56 -5.32 2.94
CA ILE A 37 1.58 -5.29 3.99
C ILE A 37 1.20 -4.18 4.94
N LEU A 38 1.06 -4.52 6.22
CA LEU A 38 0.57 -3.65 7.27
C LEU A 38 1.71 -3.29 8.23
N HIS A 39 1.77 -2.02 8.60
CA HIS A 39 2.65 -1.53 9.66
C HIS A 39 1.79 -0.95 10.78
N ASN A 40 1.84 -1.57 11.96
CA ASN A 40 1.14 -1.08 13.14
C ASN A 40 1.94 0.05 13.80
N ALA A 41 1.27 1.13 14.18
CA ALA A 41 1.89 2.26 14.86
C ALA A 41 0.94 2.89 15.89
N VAL A 42 1.50 3.75 16.74
CA VAL A 42 0.71 4.69 17.56
C VAL A 42 0.92 6.08 16.98
N ALA A 43 -0.14 6.66 16.42
CA ALA A 43 -0.10 8.00 15.84
C ALA A 43 -1.16 8.88 16.50
N ASN A 44 -0.73 10.06 17.00
CA ASN A 44 -1.58 11.00 17.74
C ASN A 44 -2.32 10.37 18.94
N GLY A 45 -1.65 9.43 19.64
CA GLY A 45 -2.23 8.74 20.80
C GLY A 45 -3.17 7.59 20.46
N SER A 46 -3.39 7.30 19.17
CA SER A 46 -4.26 6.22 18.74
C SER A 46 -3.50 5.09 18.07
N LYS A 47 -3.89 3.84 18.36
CA LYS A 47 -3.35 2.63 17.75
C LYS A 47 -3.91 2.48 16.35
N MET A 48 -3.05 2.34 15.37
CA MET A 48 -3.46 2.29 13.96
C MET A 48 -2.61 1.30 13.19
N THR A 49 -3.09 0.97 11.99
CA THR A 49 -2.27 0.29 10.98
C THR A 49 -2.29 1.06 9.68
N SER A 50 -1.15 1.14 9.00
CA SER A 50 -1.07 1.62 7.64
C SER A 50 -0.78 0.46 6.69
N ALA A 51 -1.55 0.34 5.61
CA ALA A 51 -1.21 -0.52 4.49
C ALA A 51 -0.09 0.15 3.68
N VAL A 52 1.15 -0.23 3.97
CA VAL A 52 2.35 0.26 3.26
C VAL A 52 2.37 -0.27 1.84
N GLU A 53 1.82 -1.48 1.66
CA GLU A 53 1.45 -2.05 0.36
C GLU A 53 -0.02 -2.46 0.40
N PHE A 54 -0.75 -2.20 -0.68
CA PHE A 54 -2.13 -2.64 -0.87
C PHE A 54 -2.34 -2.94 -2.34
N PHE A 55 -2.35 -4.21 -2.73
CA PHE A 55 -2.31 -4.61 -4.14
C PHE A 55 -3.29 -5.74 -4.44
N THR A 56 -4.05 -5.56 -5.51
CA THR A 56 -5.03 -6.50 -6.06
C THR A 56 -5.35 -6.07 -7.50
N ASP A 57 -6.19 -6.81 -8.21
CA ASP A 57 -6.72 -6.35 -9.50
C ASP A 57 -7.45 -4.98 -9.36
N PRO A 58 -6.94 -3.90 -9.99
CA PRO A 58 -7.52 -2.57 -9.94
C PRO A 58 -8.92 -2.49 -10.57
N ALA A 59 -9.28 -3.40 -11.47
CA ALA A 59 -10.59 -3.42 -12.11
C ALA A 59 -11.64 -4.20 -11.30
N ASN A 60 -11.23 -4.88 -10.22
CA ASN A 60 -12.10 -5.79 -9.49
C ASN A 60 -12.49 -5.23 -8.11
N GLU A 61 -13.63 -4.54 -8.06
CA GLU A 61 -14.19 -3.96 -6.82
C GLU A 61 -14.35 -5.02 -5.71
N ARG A 62 -14.71 -6.27 -6.06
CA ARG A 62 -14.88 -7.35 -5.08
C ARG A 62 -13.56 -7.71 -4.42
N TYR A 63 -12.46 -7.75 -5.17
CA TYR A 63 -11.16 -8.11 -4.60
C TYR A 63 -10.65 -7.01 -3.67
N ILE A 64 -10.79 -5.74 -4.08
CA ILE A 64 -10.47 -4.57 -3.25
C ILE A 64 -11.26 -4.58 -1.93
N LYS A 65 -12.57 -4.85 -1.98
CA LYS A 65 -13.40 -4.96 -0.78
C LYS A 65 -12.99 -6.14 0.10
N THR A 66 -12.69 -7.29 -0.49
CA THR A 66 -12.26 -8.47 0.26
C THR A 66 -10.98 -8.19 1.03
N LEU A 67 -9.98 -7.59 0.37
CA LEU A 67 -8.70 -7.26 0.99
C LEU A 67 -8.87 -6.19 2.08
N SER A 68 -9.60 -5.10 1.80
CA SER A 68 -9.84 -4.03 2.80
C SER A 68 -10.67 -4.50 4.00
N ASN A 69 -11.62 -5.42 3.82
CA ASN A 69 -12.32 -6.08 4.92
C ASN A 69 -11.41 -6.96 5.76
N GLY A 70 -10.45 -7.65 5.14
CA GLY A 70 -9.42 -8.42 5.85
C GLY A 70 -8.57 -7.52 6.77
N ILE A 71 -8.19 -6.34 6.28
CA ILE A 71 -7.46 -5.33 7.07
C ILE A 71 -8.31 -4.82 8.23
N ALA A 72 -9.58 -4.48 7.97
CA ALA A 72 -10.50 -4.02 9.00
C ALA A 72 -10.71 -5.08 10.11
N LYS A 73 -10.89 -6.35 9.70
CA LYS A 73 -10.98 -7.48 10.63
C LYS A 73 -9.71 -7.62 11.47
N TYR A 74 -8.53 -7.61 10.84
CA TYR A 74 -7.26 -7.66 11.55
C TYR A 74 -7.13 -6.53 12.57
N GLY A 75 -7.48 -5.30 12.17
CA GLY A 75 -7.43 -4.15 13.08
C GLY A 75 -8.35 -4.30 14.27
N TYR A 76 -9.60 -4.74 14.02
CA TYR A 76 -10.57 -5.01 15.08
C TYR A 76 -10.07 -6.09 16.06
N ASP A 77 -9.60 -7.23 15.53
CA ASP A 77 -9.12 -8.36 16.33
C ASP A 77 -7.89 -8.00 17.19
N ASN A 78 -7.13 -6.97 16.81
CA ASN A 78 -5.91 -6.51 17.50
C ASN A 78 -6.10 -5.20 18.29
N GLY A 79 -7.35 -4.72 18.44
CA GLY A 79 -7.64 -3.50 19.19
C GLY A 79 -7.01 -2.24 18.58
N LEU A 80 -6.88 -2.21 17.25
CA LEU A 80 -6.51 -1.01 16.51
C LEU A 80 -7.75 -0.15 16.28
N GLU A 81 -7.58 1.16 16.32
CA GLU A 81 -8.68 2.13 16.27
C GLU A 81 -9.00 2.57 14.84
N TYR A 82 -8.03 2.54 13.92
CA TYR A 82 -8.24 2.83 12.51
C TYR A 82 -7.16 2.25 11.59
N ALA A 83 -7.50 2.13 10.30
CA ALA A 83 -6.58 1.72 9.24
C ALA A 83 -6.43 2.83 8.20
N VAL A 84 -5.20 3.03 7.71
CA VAL A 84 -4.88 3.96 6.62
C VAL A 84 -4.45 3.16 5.40
N ILE A 85 -5.06 3.42 4.25
CA ILE A 85 -4.69 2.79 2.98
C ILE A 85 -4.36 3.90 2.00
N GLY A 86 -3.10 3.98 1.58
CA GLY A 86 -2.70 4.80 0.45
C GLY A 86 -2.96 4.07 -0.86
N THR A 87 -3.71 4.68 -1.76
CA THR A 87 -3.93 4.16 -3.12
C THR A 87 -3.72 5.25 -4.16
N GLY A 88 -3.32 4.84 -5.36
CA GLY A 88 -3.38 5.68 -6.55
C GLY A 88 -4.82 6.02 -6.98
N LEU A 89 -4.93 6.81 -8.05
CA LEU A 89 -6.20 7.12 -8.70
C LEU A 89 -6.58 6.12 -9.80
N TYR A 90 -5.68 5.19 -10.14
CA TYR A 90 -5.93 4.19 -11.15
C TYR A 90 -6.93 3.12 -10.67
N GLY A 91 -7.87 2.76 -11.54
CA GLY A 91 -8.86 1.71 -11.28
C GLY A 91 -9.89 2.05 -10.21
N GLU A 92 -10.53 1.02 -9.66
CA GLU A 92 -11.65 1.13 -8.74
C GLU A 92 -11.24 1.27 -7.27
N TYR A 93 -9.95 1.31 -6.95
CA TYR A 93 -9.44 1.37 -5.57
C TYR A 93 -10.14 2.42 -4.71
N ARG A 94 -10.12 3.68 -5.18
CA ARG A 94 -10.72 4.80 -4.45
C ARG A 94 -12.22 4.60 -4.24
N ASN A 95 -12.94 4.25 -5.30
CA ASN A 95 -14.39 4.09 -5.27
C ASN A 95 -14.79 2.93 -4.35
N ALA A 96 -14.12 1.78 -4.51
CA ALA A 96 -14.35 0.58 -3.71
C ALA A 96 -14.11 0.83 -2.22
N LEU A 97 -13.00 1.49 -1.87
CA LEU A 97 -12.69 1.85 -0.48
C LEU A 97 -13.73 2.80 0.12
N LEU A 98 -14.11 3.85 -0.61
CA LEU A 98 -15.13 4.80 -0.15
C LEU A 98 -16.50 4.14 0.06
N LYS A 99 -16.91 3.27 -0.87
CA LYS A 99 -18.14 2.45 -0.73
C LYS A 99 -18.04 1.46 0.43
N ASN A 100 -16.83 1.11 0.87
CA ASN A 100 -16.55 0.17 1.95
C ASN A 100 -16.29 0.85 3.31
N GLY A 101 -16.72 2.10 3.48
CA GLY A 101 -16.67 2.81 4.76
C GLY A 101 -15.37 3.56 5.04
N PHE A 102 -14.40 3.54 4.13
CA PHE A 102 -13.21 4.39 4.23
C PHE A 102 -13.57 5.84 3.90
N MET A 103 -12.81 6.78 4.45
CA MET A 103 -12.98 8.20 4.17
C MET A 103 -11.66 8.83 3.74
N VAL A 104 -11.75 9.87 2.89
CA VAL A 104 -10.58 10.66 2.49
C VAL A 104 -10.14 11.50 3.68
N THR A 105 -8.87 11.36 4.06
CA THR A 105 -8.28 12.20 5.12
C THR A 105 -8.20 13.66 4.66
N ARG A 106 -8.83 14.57 5.41
CA ARG A 106 -8.93 16.01 5.05
C ARG A 106 -7.59 16.75 5.06
N LYS A 107 -6.59 16.22 5.77
CA LYS A 107 -5.20 16.66 5.61
C LYS A 107 -4.55 15.73 4.58
N PRO A 108 -4.28 16.20 3.34
CA PRO A 108 -3.32 15.48 2.51
C PRO A 108 -2.01 15.38 3.31
N PRO A 109 -1.27 14.25 3.25
CA PRO A 109 0.10 14.24 3.71
C PRO A 109 0.79 15.45 3.07
N LYS A 110 1.44 16.29 3.88
CA LYS A 110 1.86 17.65 3.51
C LYS A 110 2.76 17.75 2.26
N ASN A 111 3.19 16.64 1.65
CA ASN A 111 4.10 16.60 0.51
C ASN A 111 4.00 15.28 -0.29
N ASN A 112 2.82 14.89 -0.78
CA ASN A 112 2.73 13.79 -1.78
C ASN A 112 3.04 14.28 -3.21
N MET A 113 4.01 15.18 -3.37
CA MET A 113 4.47 15.61 -4.68
C MET A 113 5.59 14.67 -5.12
N MET A 114 5.27 13.73 -6.00
CA MET A 114 6.28 12.88 -6.64
C MET A 114 6.94 13.67 -7.78
N ILE A 115 8.21 14.03 -7.62
CA ILE A 115 9.04 14.60 -8.70
C ILE A 115 10.05 13.54 -9.10
N ALA A 116 10.02 13.10 -10.36
CA ALA A 116 10.93 12.10 -10.89
C ALA A 116 12.06 12.75 -11.71
N HIS A 117 13.29 12.24 -11.56
CA HIS A 117 14.44 12.57 -12.40
C HIS A 117 14.87 11.30 -13.16
N ILE A 118 14.89 11.36 -14.49
CA ILE A 118 15.27 10.23 -15.35
C ILE A 118 16.79 10.11 -15.39
N LEU A 119 17.32 9.01 -14.86
CA LEU A 119 18.77 8.75 -14.82
C LEU A 119 19.24 7.69 -15.83
N SER A 120 18.35 7.20 -16.71
CA SER A 120 18.65 6.12 -17.65
C SER A 120 17.88 6.26 -18.94
N GLU A 121 18.55 6.01 -20.07
CA GLU A 121 17.93 5.93 -21.40
C GLU A 121 16.97 4.73 -21.56
N LYS A 122 16.97 3.79 -20.61
CA LYS A 122 16.05 2.64 -20.58
C LYS A 122 14.62 3.01 -20.16
N VAL A 123 14.41 4.22 -19.64
CA VAL A 123 13.09 4.69 -19.20
C VAL A 123 12.73 5.91 -20.02
N THR A 124 11.66 5.78 -20.79
CA THR A 124 11.13 6.82 -21.67
C THR A 124 10.25 7.80 -20.90
N ILE A 125 10.02 8.99 -21.48
CA ILE A 125 9.11 9.96 -20.89
C ILE A 125 7.68 9.40 -20.85
N ASP A 126 7.27 8.66 -21.87
CA ASP A 126 5.93 8.06 -21.98
C ASP A 126 5.67 7.00 -20.91
N GLU A 127 6.69 6.21 -20.54
CA GLU A 127 6.58 5.25 -19.44
C GLU A 127 6.36 5.94 -18.08
N ILE A 128 6.93 7.14 -17.89
CA ILE A 128 6.79 7.93 -16.66
C ILE A 128 5.51 8.78 -16.66
N THR A 129 5.11 9.33 -17.81
CA THR A 129 3.93 10.19 -17.95
C THR A 129 2.64 9.41 -18.12
N GLY A 130 2.69 8.11 -18.50
CA GLY A 130 1.56 7.16 -18.45
C GLY A 130 1.11 6.76 -17.03
N HIS A 131 1.35 7.63 -16.05
CA HIS A 131 1.13 7.41 -14.64
C HIS A 131 -0.36 7.23 -14.28
N GLU A 132 -1.28 7.53 -15.18
CA GLU A 132 -2.72 7.28 -14.97
C GLU A 132 -3.03 5.79 -14.78
N LYS A 133 -2.11 4.90 -15.18
CA LYS A 133 -2.19 3.45 -14.94
C LYS A 133 -1.27 2.96 -13.81
N TRP A 134 -0.53 3.85 -13.17
CA TRP A 134 0.36 3.45 -12.09
C TRP A 134 -0.45 3.18 -10.83
N HIS A 135 -0.19 2.03 -10.23
CA HIS A 135 -0.61 1.78 -8.86
C HIS A 135 0.45 2.35 -7.93
N ILE A 136 0.03 3.32 -7.11
CA ILE A 136 0.89 3.97 -6.13
C ILE A 136 0.46 3.49 -4.75
N THR A 137 1.40 2.90 -4.01
CA THR A 137 1.22 2.54 -2.61
C THR A 137 1.86 3.60 -1.72
N GLN A 138 1.47 3.62 -0.44
CA GLN A 138 1.99 4.60 0.52
C GLN A 138 3.50 4.43 0.75
N GLY A 139 3.99 3.18 0.66
CA GLY A 139 5.26 2.81 1.26
C GLY A 139 5.24 3.03 2.77
N ASP A 140 6.36 2.77 3.42
CA ASP A 140 6.57 3.04 4.85
C ASP A 140 7.31 4.37 5.11
N GLY A 141 7.59 5.15 4.06
CA GLY A 141 8.27 6.44 4.16
C GLY A 141 9.76 6.35 4.49
N GLU A 142 10.30 5.16 4.72
CA GLU A 142 11.73 4.95 4.94
C GLU A 142 12.44 4.67 3.62
N THR A 143 12.93 5.71 2.98
CA THR A 143 14.08 5.57 2.09
C THR A 143 15.34 5.50 2.96
N GLU A 144 15.58 4.35 3.61
CA GLU A 144 16.93 4.01 4.07
C GLU A 144 17.77 3.68 2.83
N LEU A 145 18.12 4.73 2.10
CA LEU A 145 19.33 4.75 1.31
C LEU A 145 20.43 5.11 2.31
N ASP A 146 20.97 4.12 3.01
CA ASP A 146 22.33 4.23 3.53
C ASP A 146 23.23 4.32 2.29
N LEU A 147 23.49 5.56 1.85
CA LEU A 147 24.53 5.92 0.90
C LEU A 147 25.80 6.30 1.66
#